data_AF-A0A222I4I0-F1
#
_entry.id   AF-A0A222I4I0-F1
#
_cell.length_a   1.000
_cell.length_b   1.000
_cell.length_c   1.000
_cell.angle_alpha   90.00
_cell.angle_beta   90.00
_cell.angle_gamma   90.00
#
_symmetry.space_group_name_H-M   'P 1'
#
loop_
_entity.id
_entity.type
_entity.pdbx_description
1 polymer ?
#
loop_
_entity_poly.entity_id
_entity_poly.type
_entity_poly.pdbx_seq_one_letter_code
_entity_poly.pdbx_strand_id
1 'polypeptide(L)'
;MATRKTEDAFSLSFDPTKFADSFREFAEKGAAQSKEAYAKMKTATEEAAKTVEATVESAQSGTVELGLKAIDALRTNAESSLSHMEALLGVRSLSELVELQTAFIRKQAELAVEQAKTMQEATRKVAENVAKPGKDAAEKAMSSLKKG
;
A
#
# COMPACT_ATOMS: atom_id res chain seq x y z
N MET A 1 -20.30 48.14 25.81
CA MET A 1 -20.51 46.69 25.96
C MET A 1 -19.83 45.98 24.78
N ALA A 2 -19.35 44.75 25.00
CA ALA A 2 -18.80 43.78 24.04
C ALA A 2 -17.26 43.75 23.85
N THR A 3 -16.55 43.04 24.75
CA THR A 3 -15.23 42.42 24.45
C THR A 3 -14.97 41.10 25.21
N ARG A 4 -15.97 40.40 25.76
CA ARG A 4 -15.76 39.15 26.53
C ARG A 4 -16.36 37.91 25.87
N LYS A 5 -15.89 37.52 24.68
CA LYS A 5 -16.31 36.23 24.07
C LYS A 5 -15.20 35.44 23.37
N THR A 6 -14.00 36.00 23.23
CA THR A 6 -12.88 35.35 22.55
C THR A 6 -11.87 34.70 23.52
N GLU A 7 -11.88 35.05 24.80
CA GLU A 7 -10.96 34.48 25.80
C GLU A 7 -11.42 33.13 26.37
N ASP A 8 -12.73 32.83 26.33
CA ASP A 8 -13.29 31.55 26.81
C ASP A 8 -13.27 30.41 25.78
N ALA A 9 -13.01 30.71 24.50
CA ALA A 9 -12.96 29.68 23.45
C ALA A 9 -11.62 28.91 23.44
N PHE A 10 -10.57 29.47 24.06
CA PHE A 10 -9.25 28.85 24.20
C PHE A 10 -8.95 28.36 25.62
N SER A 11 -9.88 28.52 26.58
CA SER A 11 -9.76 28.05 27.96
C SER A 11 -10.30 26.62 28.17
N LEU A 12 -10.34 25.80 27.11
CA LEU A 12 -10.37 24.35 27.29
C LEU A 12 -9.13 23.99 28.09
N SER A 13 -9.32 23.69 29.38
CA SER A 13 -8.26 23.30 30.29
C SER A 13 -7.62 22.03 29.74
N PHE A 14 -6.56 22.19 28.94
CA PHE A 14 -5.77 21.11 28.40
C PHE A 14 -5.03 20.50 29.58
N ASP A 15 -5.62 19.46 30.17
CA ASP A 15 -5.01 18.63 31.20
C ASP A 15 -4.06 17.66 30.47
N PRO A 16 -2.75 17.96 30.40
CA PRO A 16 -1.81 17.23 29.57
C PRO A 16 -1.65 15.79 30.03
N THR A 17 -1.87 15.56 31.33
CA THR A 17 -1.83 14.25 32.00
C THR A 17 -3.00 13.37 31.56
N LYS A 18 -4.24 13.88 31.59
CA LYS A 18 -5.40 13.11 31.10
C LYS A 18 -5.34 12.84 29.61
N PHE A 19 -4.82 13.79 28.83
CA PHE A 19 -4.56 13.59 27.42
C PHE A 19 -3.51 12.51 27.19
N ALA A 20 -2.39 12.55 27.92
CA ALA A 20 -1.32 11.56 27.82
C ALA A 20 -1.79 10.15 28.22
N ASP A 21 -2.58 10.00 29.28
CA ASP A 21 -3.13 8.69 29.68
C ASP A 21 -4.14 8.16 28.67
N SER A 22 -5.03 9.02 28.16
CA SER A 22 -5.99 8.62 27.13
C SER A 22 -5.31 8.24 25.81
N PHE A 23 -4.26 8.98 25.44
CA PHE A 23 -3.43 8.68 24.27
C PHE A 23 -2.66 7.36 24.46
N ARG A 24 -2.15 7.10 25.67
CA ARG A 24 -1.45 5.85 26.00
C ARG A 24 -2.38 4.64 25.97
N GLU A 25 -3.60 4.75 26.50
CA GLU A 25 -4.56 3.65 26.46
C GLU A 25 -5.04 3.38 25.03
N PHE A 26 -5.32 4.45 24.25
CA PHE A 26 -5.63 4.34 22.83
C PHE A 26 -4.47 3.72 22.05
N ALA A 27 -3.24 4.08 22.40
CA ALA A 27 -2.03 3.51 21.82
C ALA A 27 -1.91 2.01 22.10
N GLU A 28 -1.97 1.59 23.37
CA GLU A 28 -1.84 0.17 23.74
C GLU A 28 -2.92 -0.70 23.09
N LYS A 29 -4.19 -0.24 23.12
CA LYS A 29 -5.30 -0.94 22.44
C LYS A 29 -5.13 -0.95 20.92
N GLY A 30 -4.75 0.18 20.34
CA GLY A 30 -4.52 0.33 18.90
C GLY A 30 -3.39 -0.56 18.41
N ALA A 31 -2.26 -0.63 19.13
CA ALA A 31 -1.12 -1.50 18.80
C ALA A 31 -1.54 -2.98 18.75
N ALA A 32 -2.25 -3.44 19.77
CA ALA A 32 -2.67 -4.83 19.87
C ALA A 32 -3.64 -5.21 18.75
N GLN A 33 -4.66 -4.37 18.50
CA GLN A 33 -5.63 -4.61 17.42
C GLN A 33 -4.97 -4.56 16.04
N SER A 34 -4.06 -3.62 15.82
CA SER A 34 -3.27 -3.51 14.58
C SER A 34 -2.42 -4.75 14.33
N LYS A 35 -1.72 -5.26 15.34
CA LYS A 35 -0.91 -6.49 15.20
C LYS A 35 -1.76 -7.71 14.87
N GLU A 36 -2.92 -7.85 15.50
CA GLU A 36 -3.84 -8.96 15.21
C GLU A 36 -4.42 -8.87 13.80
N ALA A 37 -4.87 -7.68 13.39
CA ALA A 37 -5.38 -7.44 12.04
C ALA A 37 -4.30 -7.71 10.97
N TYR A 38 -3.06 -7.28 11.24
CA TYR A 38 -1.92 -7.56 10.36
C TYR A 38 -1.67 -9.05 10.20
N ALA A 39 -1.64 -9.80 11.30
CA ALA A 39 -1.40 -11.24 11.27
C ALA A 39 -2.48 -11.98 10.46
N LYS A 40 -3.76 -11.61 10.63
CA LYS A 40 -4.87 -12.17 9.86
C LYS A 40 -4.75 -11.84 8.37
N MET A 41 -4.47 -10.59 8.04
CA MET A 41 -4.30 -10.15 6.66
C MET A 41 -3.10 -10.84 6.00
N LYS A 42 -1.96 -10.94 6.69
CA LYS A 42 -0.77 -11.64 6.19
C LYS A 42 -1.10 -13.09 5.85
N THR A 43 -1.80 -13.79 6.75
CA THR A 43 -2.22 -15.18 6.53
C THR A 43 -3.13 -15.30 5.30
N ALA A 44 -4.15 -14.45 5.19
CA ALA A 44 -5.07 -14.45 4.05
C ALA A 44 -4.35 -14.12 2.72
N THR A 45 -3.41 -13.19 2.74
CA THR A 45 -2.58 -12.83 1.59
C THR A 45 -1.67 -13.98 1.17
N GLU A 46 -1.06 -14.70 2.11
CA GLU A 46 -0.20 -15.85 1.83
C GLU A 46 -1.00 -17.02 1.22
N GLU A 47 -2.22 -17.26 1.69
CA GLU A 47 -3.13 -18.26 1.11
C GLU A 47 -3.59 -17.87 -0.31
N ALA A 48 -3.95 -16.60 -0.51
CA ALA A 48 -4.31 -16.08 -1.82
C ALA A 48 -3.12 -16.19 -2.80
N ALA A 49 -1.91 -15.81 -2.37
CA ALA A 49 -0.71 -15.92 -3.18
C ALA A 49 -0.44 -17.36 -3.63
N LYS A 50 -0.51 -18.34 -2.73
CA LYS A 50 -0.34 -19.77 -3.06
C LYS A 50 -1.37 -20.27 -4.08
N THR A 51 -2.64 -19.87 -3.91
CA THR A 51 -3.71 -20.25 -4.84
C THR A 51 -3.46 -19.68 -6.24
N VAL A 52 -2.94 -18.45 -6.28
CA VAL A 52 -2.61 -17.77 -7.53
C VAL A 52 -1.38 -18.39 -8.19
N GLU A 53 -0.32 -18.73 -7.45
CA GLU A 53 0.84 -19.49 -7.96
C GLU A 53 0.42 -20.83 -8.58
N ALA A 54 -0.44 -21.60 -7.92
CA ALA A 54 -0.98 -22.86 -8.46
C ALA A 54 -1.81 -22.65 -9.76
N THR A 55 -2.46 -21.49 -9.88
CA THR A 55 -3.22 -21.10 -11.08
C THR A 55 -2.31 -20.61 -12.21
N VAL A 56 -1.17 -19.97 -11.90
CA VAL A 56 -0.13 -19.61 -12.88
C VAL A 56 0.45 -20.86 -13.55
N GLU A 57 0.67 -21.93 -12.80
CA GLU A 57 1.15 -23.20 -13.35
C GLU A 57 0.16 -23.84 -14.34
N SER A 58 -1.12 -23.45 -14.31
CA SER A 58 -2.19 -24.09 -15.07
C SER A 58 -2.96 -23.20 -16.07
N ALA A 59 -2.75 -21.86 -16.10
CA ALA A 59 -3.49 -20.92 -16.96
C ALA A 59 -2.62 -19.83 -17.65
N GLN A 60 -3.11 -19.25 -18.76
CA GLN A 60 -2.40 -18.20 -19.52
C GLN A 60 -2.11 -16.94 -18.67
N SER A 61 -0.81 -16.66 -18.51
CA SER A 61 -0.14 -15.81 -17.50
C SER A 61 -0.59 -14.36 -17.25
N GLY A 62 -1.53 -13.77 -18.00
CA GLY A 62 -1.78 -12.32 -17.97
C GLY A 62 -2.65 -11.81 -16.81
N THR A 63 -3.79 -12.44 -16.56
CA THR A 63 -4.76 -12.02 -15.53
C THR A 63 -4.29 -12.37 -14.12
N VAL A 64 -3.55 -13.47 -14.01
CA VAL A 64 -3.02 -14.01 -12.76
C VAL A 64 -1.91 -13.09 -12.20
N GLU A 65 -1.03 -12.58 -13.05
CA GLU A 65 0.02 -11.62 -12.69
C GLU A 65 -0.54 -10.27 -12.20
N LEU A 66 -1.63 -9.79 -12.82
CA LEU A 66 -2.32 -8.58 -12.35
C LEU A 66 -2.97 -8.79 -10.98
N GLY A 67 -3.57 -9.96 -10.74
CA GLY A 67 -4.12 -10.34 -9.44
C GLY A 67 -3.06 -10.37 -8.33
N LEU A 68 -1.89 -10.98 -8.61
CA LEU A 68 -0.75 -10.97 -7.68
C LEU A 68 -0.30 -9.54 -7.34
N LYS A 69 -0.13 -8.69 -8.35
CA LYS A 69 0.28 -7.29 -8.15
C LYS A 69 -0.73 -6.51 -7.31
N ALA A 70 -2.02 -6.76 -7.48
CA ALA A 70 -3.06 -6.13 -6.66
C ALA A 70 -2.99 -6.60 -5.20
N ILE A 71 -2.79 -7.89 -4.96
CA ILE A 71 -2.62 -8.46 -3.61
C ILE A 71 -1.38 -7.87 -2.92
N ASP A 72 -0.26 -7.77 -3.65
CA ASP A 72 0.99 -7.23 -3.13
C ASP A 72 0.87 -5.73 -2.77
N ALA A 73 0.16 -4.95 -3.59
CA ALA A 73 -0.15 -3.56 -3.28
C ALA A 73 -1.00 -3.42 -2.01
N LEU A 74 -2.01 -4.27 -1.82
CA LEU A 74 -2.83 -4.30 -0.60
C LEU A 74 -1.98 -4.63 0.63
N ARG A 75 -1.11 -5.66 0.53
CA ARG A 75 -0.19 -6.03 1.60
C ARG A 75 0.68 -4.84 1.99
N THR A 76 1.40 -4.29 1.02
CA THR A 76 2.35 -3.18 1.21
C THR A 76 1.69 -1.96 1.84
N ASN A 77 0.49 -1.58 1.37
CA ASN A 77 -0.24 -0.44 1.93
C ASN A 77 -0.64 -0.66 3.39
N ALA A 78 -1.05 -1.87 3.73
CA ALA A 78 -1.40 -2.21 5.09
C ALA A 78 -0.18 -2.29 6.02
N GLU A 79 0.94 -2.89 5.58
CA GLU A 79 2.18 -2.86 6.39
C GLU A 79 2.66 -1.42 6.61
N SER A 80 2.57 -0.56 5.59
CA SER A 80 2.92 0.86 5.71
C SER A 80 2.04 1.59 6.74
N SER A 81 0.72 1.36 6.68
CA SER A 81 -0.24 1.97 7.61
C SER A 81 -0.03 1.51 9.04
N LEU A 82 0.22 0.22 9.25
CA LEU A 82 0.42 -0.35 10.57
C LEU A 82 1.75 0.08 11.19
N SER A 83 2.82 0.12 10.40
CA SER A 83 4.11 0.64 10.84
C SER A 83 4.03 2.12 11.23
N HIS A 84 3.27 2.92 10.49
CA HIS A 84 3.02 4.32 10.84
C HIS A 84 2.21 4.45 12.13
N MET A 85 1.17 3.62 12.29
CA MET A 85 0.41 3.56 13.54
C MET A 85 1.29 3.19 14.72
N GLU A 86 2.07 2.10 14.64
CA GLU A 86 3.00 1.71 15.71
C GLU A 86 3.98 2.83 16.06
N ALA A 87 4.50 3.54 15.06
CA ALA A 87 5.41 4.65 15.28
C ALA A 87 4.72 5.85 15.95
N LEU A 88 3.45 6.16 15.61
CA LEU A 88 2.67 7.22 16.24
C LEU A 88 2.52 6.99 17.75
N LEU A 89 2.42 5.73 18.18
CA LEU A 89 2.30 5.37 19.60
C LEU A 89 3.59 5.61 20.39
N GLY A 90 4.73 5.63 19.70
CA GLY A 90 6.04 5.84 20.29
C GLY A 90 6.44 7.31 20.42
N VAL A 91 5.70 8.24 19.81
CA VAL A 91 6.01 9.67 19.76
C VAL A 91 5.87 10.33 21.14
N ARG A 92 6.90 11.09 21.54
CA ARG A 92 6.99 11.78 22.84
C ARG A 92 7.06 13.30 22.72
N SER A 93 7.19 13.83 21.51
CA SER A 93 7.28 15.28 21.27
C SER A 93 6.67 15.69 19.91
N LEU A 94 6.35 16.97 19.76
CA LEU A 94 5.85 17.52 18.49
C LEU A 94 6.88 17.43 17.36
N SER A 95 8.17 17.56 17.68
CA SER A 95 9.24 17.40 16.68
C SER A 95 9.28 15.96 16.14
N GLU A 96 9.18 14.95 17.02
CA GLU A 96 9.10 13.54 16.64
C GLU A 96 7.84 13.25 15.80
N LEU A 97 6.71 13.90 16.10
CA LEU A 97 5.49 13.79 15.30
C LEU A 97 5.68 14.32 13.87
N VAL A 98 6.29 15.50 13.72
CA VAL A 98 6.55 16.12 12.42
C VAL A 98 7.53 15.30 11.60
N GLU A 99 8.59 14.79 12.23
CA GLU A 99 9.53 13.87 11.60
C GLU A 99 8.82 12.60 11.11
N LEU A 100 7.97 12.01 11.94
CA LEU A 100 7.21 10.81 11.60
C LEU A 100 6.25 11.04 10.42
N GLN A 101 5.50 12.14 10.43
CA GLN A 101 4.57 12.48 9.35
C GLN A 101 5.30 12.74 8.03
N THR A 102 6.46 13.42 8.11
CA THR A 102 7.30 13.70 6.94
C THR A 102 7.87 12.40 6.35
N ALA A 103 8.35 11.49 7.22
CA ALA A 103 8.83 10.18 6.81
C ALA A 103 7.73 9.33 6.16
N PHE A 104 6.51 9.35 6.73
CA PHE A 104 5.36 8.64 6.16
C PHE A 104 5.02 9.17 4.77
N ILE A 105 4.92 10.49 4.58
CA ILE A 105 4.63 11.08 3.27
C ILE A 105 5.69 10.69 2.24
N ARG A 106 6.98 10.75 2.61
CA ARG A 106 8.08 10.33 1.72
C ARG A 106 7.93 8.86 1.31
N LYS A 107 7.66 7.97 2.27
CA LYS A 107 7.44 6.54 2.01
C LYS A 107 6.24 6.31 1.08
N GLN A 108 5.13 7.02 1.31
CA GLN A 108 3.95 6.91 0.44
C GLN A 108 4.23 7.40 -0.99
N ALA A 109 5.07 8.42 -1.16
CA ALA A 109 5.49 8.88 -2.49
C ALA A 109 6.39 7.84 -3.20
N GLU A 110 7.34 7.25 -2.48
CA GLU A 110 8.19 6.16 -3.00
C GLU A 110 7.36 4.97 -3.47
N LEU A 111 6.42 4.51 -2.62
CA LEU A 111 5.48 3.42 -2.95
C LEU A 111 4.63 3.73 -4.17
N ALA A 112 4.11 4.97 -4.28
CA ALA A 112 3.31 5.36 -5.44
C ALA A 112 4.11 5.31 -6.75
N VAL A 113 5.37 5.76 -6.73
CA VAL A 113 6.27 5.71 -7.88
C VAL A 113 6.59 4.26 -8.25
N GLU A 114 6.83 3.40 -7.27
CA GLU A 114 7.11 1.98 -7.48
C GLU A 114 5.88 1.26 -8.06
N GLN A 115 4.70 1.42 -7.47
CA GLN A 115 3.45 0.86 -7.97
C GLN A 115 3.15 1.32 -9.40
N ALA A 116 3.38 2.59 -9.73
CA ALA A 116 3.21 3.11 -11.08
C ALA A 116 4.12 2.42 -12.10
N LYS A 117 5.41 2.22 -11.78
CA LYS A 117 6.36 1.48 -12.63
C LYS A 117 5.92 0.03 -12.81
N THR A 118 5.55 -0.63 -11.72
CA THR A 118 5.10 -2.02 -11.72
C THR A 118 3.84 -2.21 -12.58
N MET A 119 2.90 -1.26 -12.55
CA MET A 119 1.71 -1.27 -13.40
C MET A 119 2.03 -0.99 -14.87
N GLN A 120 2.95 -0.07 -15.15
CA GLN A 120 3.42 0.21 -16.50
C GLN A 120 4.07 -1.03 -17.14
N GLU A 121 4.93 -1.73 -16.40
CA GLU A 121 5.56 -2.97 -16.84
C GLU A 121 4.54 -4.08 -17.09
N ALA A 122 3.57 -4.26 -16.19
CA ALA A 122 2.50 -5.25 -16.37
C ALA A 122 1.70 -4.96 -17.64
N THR A 123 1.32 -3.70 -17.86
CA THR A 123 0.58 -3.26 -19.05
C THR A 123 1.38 -3.50 -20.34
N ARG A 124 2.68 -3.16 -20.33
CA ARG A 124 3.59 -3.41 -21.46
C ARG A 124 3.68 -4.90 -21.79
N LYS A 125 3.83 -5.75 -20.77
CA LYS A 125 3.92 -7.21 -20.93
C LYS A 125 2.64 -7.79 -21.52
N VAL A 126 1.47 -7.32 -21.07
CA VAL A 126 0.17 -7.69 -21.65
C VAL A 126 0.10 -7.27 -23.11
N ALA A 127 0.44 -6.03 -23.44
CA ALA A 127 0.43 -5.53 -24.82
C ALA A 127 1.38 -6.33 -25.74
N GLU A 128 2.60 -6.63 -25.27
CA GLU A 128 3.57 -7.46 -26.00
C GLU A 128 3.04 -8.88 -26.22
N ASN A 129 2.42 -9.50 -25.22
CA ASN A 129 1.86 -10.84 -25.33
C ASN A 129 0.65 -10.91 -26.27
N VAL A 130 -0.19 -9.87 -26.32
CA VAL A 130 -1.31 -9.77 -27.27
C VAL A 130 -0.80 -9.54 -28.71
N ALA A 131 0.28 -8.77 -28.88
CA ALA A 131 0.84 -8.46 -30.19
C ALA A 131 1.70 -9.58 -30.79
N LYS A 132 2.28 -10.47 -29.96
CA LYS A 132 3.17 -11.58 -30.38
C LYS A 132 2.58 -12.47 -31.48
N PRO A 133 1.35 -13.03 -31.35
CA PRO A 133 0.79 -13.91 -32.38
C PRO A 133 0.66 -13.24 -33.75
N GLY A 134 0.30 -11.95 -33.77
CA GLY A 134 0.21 -11.15 -34.99
C GLY A 134 1.57 -10.87 -35.62
N LYS A 135 2.59 -10.59 -34.81
CA LYS A 135 3.98 -10.43 -35.29
C LYS A 135 4.54 -11.74 -35.84
N ASP A 136 4.33 -12.85 -35.15
CA ASP A 136 4.80 -14.18 -35.60
C ASP A 136 4.12 -14.60 -36.91
N ALA A 137 2.83 -14.31 -37.06
CA ALA A 137 2.10 -14.56 -38.30
C ALA A 137 2.61 -13.67 -39.46
N ALA A 138 2.90 -12.39 -39.19
CA ALA A 138 3.45 -11.47 -40.17
C ALA A 138 4.88 -11.85 -40.61
N GLU A 139 5.75 -12.24 -39.67
CA GLU A 139 7.10 -12.74 -39.96
C GLU A 139 7.07 -14.04 -40.76
N LYS A 140 6.17 -14.97 -40.42
CA LYS A 140 5.94 -16.18 -41.23
C LYS A 140 5.49 -15.82 -42.65
N ALA A 141 4.50 -14.94 -42.80
CA ALA A 141 3.98 -14.52 -44.10
C ALA A 141 5.05 -13.85 -44.97
N MET A 142 5.86 -12.95 -44.41
CA MET A 142 6.98 -12.31 -45.10
C MET A 142 8.09 -13.31 -45.47
N SER A 143 8.38 -14.27 -44.60
CA SER A 143 9.38 -15.31 -44.88
C SER A 143 8.93 -16.29 -45.98
N SER A 144 7.63 -16.59 -46.08
CA SER A 144 7.07 -17.37 -47.19
C SER A 144 7.10 -16.60 -48.52
N LEU A 145 6.86 -15.28 -48.51
CA LEU A 145 6.95 -14.44 -49.71
C LEU A 145 8.38 -14.29 -50.24
N LYS A 146 9.39 -14.33 -49.36
CA LYS A 146 10.81 -14.23 -49.75
C LYS A 146 11.40 -15.55 -50.27
N LYS A 147 10.74 -16.68 -50.03
CA LYS A 147 11.16 -18.02 -50.48
C LYS A 147 10.45 -18.52 -51.75
N GLY A 148 9.44 -17.78 -52.23
CA GLY A 148 8.70 -18.06 -53.46
C GLY A 148 9.21 -17.28 -54.66
#